data_AF-A0A485AU87-F1
#
_entry.id   AF-A0A485AU87-F1
#
_cell.length_a   1.000
_cell.length_b   1.000
_cell.length_c   1.000
_cell.angle_alpha   90.00
_cell.angle_beta   90.00
_cell.angle_gamma   90.00
#
_symmetry.space_group_name_H-M   'P 1'
#
loop_
_entity.id
_entity.type
_entity.pdbx_description
1 polymer ?
#
loop_
_entity_poly.entity_id
_entity_poly.type
_entity_poly.pdbx_seq_one_letter_code
_entity_poly.pdbx_strand_id
1 'polypeptide(L)'
;MQPIEQQLTELRATLRHHEYLYHVLDTPELPDAEYDRLMRELRELEAQHRNSSLLIHRPNAWVPSRWLHLARSAMKYRMLSLDNVFDEDSFLAFNKRVQDRLKSTDKLTWCCELKLDGLAVSILYENGVLVSAATRGDGHDR
;
A
#
# COMPACT_ATOMS: atom_id res chain seq x y z
N MET A 1 -1.28 17.81 -32.29
CA MET A 1 -0.69 16.70 -31.50
C MET A 1 -0.53 17.20 -30.09
N GLN A 2 -1.04 16.45 -29.10
CA GLN A 2 -0.75 16.78 -27.70
C GLN A 2 0.74 16.54 -27.41
N PRO A 3 1.35 17.31 -26.49
CA PRO A 3 2.71 17.04 -26.03
C PRO A 3 2.82 15.62 -25.46
N ILE A 4 3.93 14.93 -25.74
CA ILE A 4 4.18 13.57 -25.25
C ILE A 4 4.06 13.45 -23.72
N GLU A 5 4.43 14.51 -23.01
CA GLU A 5 4.34 14.58 -21.54
C GLU A 5 2.89 14.52 -21.05
N GLN A 6 1.99 15.17 -21.79
CA GLN A 6 0.57 15.17 -21.51
C GLN A 6 -0.02 13.79 -21.77
N GLN A 7 0.33 13.15 -22.90
CA GLN A 7 -0.11 11.80 -23.23
C GLN A 7 0.32 10.77 -22.16
N LEU A 8 1.59 10.83 -21.73
CA LEU A 8 2.10 9.96 -20.67
C LEU A 8 1.38 10.19 -19.33
N THR A 9 1.07 11.44 -19.01
CA THR A 9 0.37 11.81 -17.77
C THR A 9 -1.07 11.32 -17.78
N GLU A 10 -1.79 11.56 -18.86
CA GLU A 10 -3.17 11.10 -19.05
C GLU A 10 -3.25 9.57 -19.00
N LEU A 11 -2.39 8.88 -19.74
CA LEU A 11 -2.38 7.41 -19.79
C LEU A 11 -2.08 6.78 -18.42
N ARG A 12 -1.13 7.35 -17.65
CA ARG A 12 -0.84 6.90 -16.28
C ARG A 12 -2.00 7.17 -15.33
N ALA A 13 -2.67 8.31 -15.46
CA ALA A 13 -3.84 8.64 -14.64
C ALA A 13 -4.98 7.65 -14.89
N THR A 14 -5.26 7.34 -16.16
CA THR A 14 -6.25 6.33 -16.57
C THR A 14 -5.92 4.95 -16.01
N LEU A 15 -4.67 4.49 -16.16
CA LEU A 15 -4.25 3.19 -15.64
C LEU A 15 -4.40 3.10 -14.11
N ARG A 16 -3.96 4.12 -13.37
CA ARG A 16 -4.10 4.16 -11.90
C ARG A 16 -5.56 4.16 -11.45
N HIS A 17 -6.43 4.84 -12.18
CA HIS A 17 -7.86 4.84 -11.91
C HIS A 17 -8.44 3.43 -12.02
N HIS A 18 -8.11 2.71 -13.09
CA HIS A 18 -8.58 1.34 -13.28
C HIS A 18 -7.91 0.33 -12.32
N GLU A 19 -6.63 0.50 -11.96
CA GLU A 19 -5.98 -0.28 -10.90
C GLU A 19 -6.70 -0.11 -9.56
N TYR A 20 -7.10 1.12 -9.21
CA TYR A 20 -7.85 1.39 -7.98
C TYR A 20 -9.24 0.73 -8.01
N LEU A 21 -9.97 0.86 -9.11
CA LEU A 21 -11.27 0.23 -9.28
C LEU A 21 -11.19 -1.30 -9.18
N TYR A 22 -10.17 -1.90 -9.80
CA TYR A 22 -9.98 -3.34 -9.83
C TYR A 22 -9.49 -3.88 -8.47
N HIS A 23 -8.43 -3.31 -7.90
CA HIS A 23 -7.78 -3.88 -6.71
C HIS A 23 -8.32 -3.39 -5.37
N VAL A 24 -8.92 -2.20 -5.32
CA VAL A 24 -9.40 -1.60 -4.07
C VAL A 24 -10.91 -1.64 -3.96
N LEU A 25 -11.62 -1.28 -5.03
CA LEU A 25 -13.09 -1.21 -5.01
C LEU A 25 -13.78 -2.50 -5.45
N ASP A 26 -13.06 -3.43 -6.09
CA ASP A 26 -13.63 -4.65 -6.69
C ASP A 26 -14.79 -4.34 -7.66
N THR A 27 -14.66 -3.21 -8.38
CA THR A 27 -15.66 -2.69 -9.35
C THR A 27 -14.97 -2.28 -10.65
N PRO A 28 -14.40 -3.23 -11.42
CA PRO A 28 -13.68 -2.89 -12.64
C PRO A 28 -14.61 -2.34 -13.72
N GLU A 29 -14.22 -1.23 -14.32
CA GLU A 29 -14.93 -0.62 -15.46
C GLU A 29 -14.40 -1.11 -16.82
N LEU A 30 -13.13 -1.54 -16.86
CA LEU A 30 -12.49 -2.07 -18.06
C LEU A 30 -12.29 -3.58 -17.96
N PRO A 31 -12.50 -4.33 -19.07
CA PRO A 31 -12.01 -5.69 -19.18
C PRO A 31 -10.48 -5.74 -19.15
N ASP A 32 -9.92 -6.83 -18.63
CA ASP A 32 -8.46 -7.05 -18.52
C ASP A 32 -7.73 -6.84 -19.86
N ALA A 33 -8.30 -7.28 -20.98
CA ALA A 33 -7.70 -7.13 -22.30
C ALA A 33 -7.52 -5.65 -22.72
N GLU A 34 -8.42 -4.77 -22.29
CA GLU A 34 -8.34 -3.35 -22.59
C GLU A 34 -7.34 -2.65 -21.68
N TYR A 35 -7.28 -3.04 -20.41
CA TYR A 35 -6.22 -2.62 -19.49
C TYR A 35 -4.83 -3.02 -20.03
N ASP A 36 -4.67 -4.25 -20.49
CA ASP A 36 -3.44 -4.76 -21.09
C ASP A 36 -3.05 -4.00 -22.38
N ARG A 37 -4.04 -3.54 -23.15
CA ARG A 37 -3.80 -2.68 -24.32
C ARG A 37 -3.21 -1.34 -23.89
N LEU A 38 -3.83 -0.66 -22.93
CA LEU A 38 -3.37 0.61 -22.39
C LEU A 38 -1.98 0.50 -21.75
N MET A 39 -1.71 -0.61 -21.04
CA MET A 39 -0.40 -0.88 -20.46
C MET A 39 0.70 -1.09 -21.52
N ARG A 40 0.39 -1.76 -22.64
CA ARG A 40 1.33 -1.90 -23.76
C ARG A 40 1.63 -0.55 -24.40
N GLU A 41 0.60 0.26 -24.63
CA GLU A 41 0.73 1.62 -25.17
C GLU A 41 1.65 2.47 -24.29
N LEU A 42 1.46 2.43 -22.96
CA LEU A 42 2.33 3.14 -22.02
C LEU A 42 3.79 2.67 -22.13
N ARG A 43 4.01 1.36 -22.21
CA ARG A 43 5.36 0.78 -22.33
C ARG A 43 6.05 1.19 -23.63
N GLU A 44 5.32 1.22 -24.74
CA GLU A 44 5.85 1.63 -26.05
C GLU A 44 6.24 3.12 -26.05
N LEU A 45 5.36 3.98 -25.54
CA LEU A 45 5.64 5.42 -25.40
C LEU A 45 6.85 5.66 -24.48
N GLU A 46 6.92 4.99 -23.34
CA GLU A 46 8.04 5.10 -22.42
C GLU A 46 9.36 4.53 -22.98
N ALA A 47 9.31 3.58 -23.92
CA ALA A 47 10.49 3.03 -24.57
C ALA A 47 11.06 3.99 -25.62
N GLN A 48 10.17 4.65 -26.37
CA GLN A 48 10.54 5.66 -27.37
C GLN A 48 11.13 6.94 -26.73
N HIS A 49 10.77 7.23 -25.48
CA HIS A 49 11.17 8.45 -24.76
C HIS A 49 12.04 8.18 -23.52
N ARG A 50 13.00 7.26 -23.64
CA ARG A 50 13.84 6.74 -22.54
C ARG A 50 14.68 7.78 -21.77
N ASN A 51 14.89 8.97 -22.33
CA ASN A 51 15.70 10.05 -21.74
C ASN A 51 14.85 11.12 -21.02
N SER A 52 13.53 10.96 -20.97
CA SER A 52 12.65 11.93 -20.29
C SER A 52 12.73 11.80 -18.77
N SER A 53 12.80 12.94 -18.07
CA SER A 53 12.70 13.06 -16.61
C SER A 53 11.39 12.49 -16.04
N LEU A 54 10.39 12.26 -16.89
CA LEU A 54 9.08 11.69 -16.54
C LEU A 54 9.12 10.20 -16.18
N LEU A 55 10.26 9.52 -16.31
CA LEU A 55 10.39 8.08 -16.05
C LEU A 55 10.62 7.73 -14.56
N ILE A 56 10.66 8.71 -13.66
CA ILE A 56 10.94 8.50 -12.23
C ILE A 56 9.78 7.80 -11.49
N HIS A 57 8.55 7.83 -12.04
CA HIS A 57 7.35 7.28 -11.40
C HIS A 57 6.75 6.07 -12.14
N ARG A 58 7.58 5.23 -12.77
CA ARG A 58 7.09 4.03 -13.47
C ARG A 58 6.41 3.07 -12.48
N PRO A 59 5.17 2.62 -12.73
CA PRO A 59 4.59 1.47 -12.04
C PRO A 59 5.46 0.21 -12.18
N ASN A 60 6.21 0.13 -13.29
CA ASN A 60 7.10 -0.97 -13.65
C ASN A 60 8.58 -0.57 -13.57
N ALA A 61 9.02 0.09 -12.48
CA ALA A 61 10.45 0.23 -12.25
C ALA A 61 11.09 -1.16 -12.33
N TRP A 62 12.06 -1.31 -13.24
CA TRP A 62 12.68 -2.58 -13.58
C TRP A 62 13.30 -3.16 -12.31
N VAL A 63 12.68 -4.19 -11.71
CA VAL A 63 13.27 -4.92 -10.59
C VAL A 63 14.42 -5.74 -11.19
N PRO A 64 15.69 -5.39 -10.93
CA PRO A 64 16.79 -6.14 -11.48
C PRO A 64 16.70 -7.57 -10.93
N SER A 65 16.88 -8.57 -11.78
CA SER A 65 16.92 -10.01 -11.42
C SER A 65 18.07 -10.40 -10.48
N ARG A 66 18.79 -9.42 -9.94
CA ARG A 66 19.88 -9.62 -8.99
C ARG A 66 19.27 -9.79 -7.60
N TRP A 67 19.71 -10.81 -6.88
CA TRP A 67 19.41 -10.98 -5.46
C TRP A 67 19.71 -9.67 -4.72
N LEU A 68 18.66 -8.93 -4.38
CA LEU A 68 18.79 -7.73 -3.56
C LEU A 68 18.98 -8.20 -2.12
N HIS A 69 20.13 -7.85 -1.54
CA HIS A 69 20.25 -7.85 -0.09
C HIS A 69 19.34 -6.74 0.43
N LEU A 70 18.29 -7.13 1.16
CA LEU A 70 17.39 -6.18 1.82
C LEU A 70 18.18 -5.46 2.92
N ALA A 71 18.39 -4.16 2.74
CA ALA A 71 18.94 -3.32 3.78
C ALA A 71 17.90 -3.16 4.90
N ARG A 72 18.37 -3.09 6.16
CA ARG A 72 17.51 -2.75 7.29
C ARG A 72 17.03 -1.31 7.09
N SER A 73 15.71 -1.10 7.05
CA SER A 73 15.12 0.21 6.86
C SER A 73 14.68 0.74 8.21
N ALA A 74 15.18 1.91 8.62
CA ALA A 74 14.77 2.51 9.89
C ALA A 74 13.31 2.95 9.82
N MET A 75 12.47 2.34 10.67
CA MET A 75 11.07 2.75 10.79
C MET A 75 10.97 4.07 11.55
N LYS A 76 10.27 5.06 10.98
CA LYS A 76 10.04 6.36 11.64
C LYS A 76 9.25 6.23 12.96
N TYR A 77 8.37 5.24 13.03
CA TYR A 77 7.56 4.94 14.21
C TYR A 77 7.63 3.45 14.54
N ARG A 78 7.56 3.14 15.84
CA ARG A 78 7.54 1.76 16.33
C ARG A 78 6.26 1.05 15.88
N MET A 79 6.38 -0.15 15.32
CA MET A 79 5.24 -1.04 15.12
C MET A 79 4.96 -1.82 16.40
N LEU A 80 3.74 -1.71 16.93
CA LEU A 80 3.30 -2.45 18.11
C LEU A 80 2.88 -3.88 17.74
N SER A 81 2.98 -4.79 18.70
CA SER A 81 2.28 -6.07 18.68
C SER A 81 0.94 -5.96 19.38
N LEU A 82 0.03 -6.88 19.07
CA LEU A 82 -1.23 -7.05 19.78
C LEU A 82 -1.11 -8.22 20.76
N ASP A 83 -1.62 -8.04 21.98
CA ASP A 83 -1.84 -9.15 22.91
C ASP A 83 -3.03 -9.99 22.44
N ASN A 84 -3.05 -11.26 22.84
CA ASN A 84 -4.06 -12.23 22.41
C ASN A 84 -5.02 -12.59 23.56
N VAL A 85 -6.25 -12.91 23.19
CA VAL A 85 -7.25 -13.58 24.02
C VAL A 85 -7.78 -14.78 23.23
N PHE A 86 -8.12 -15.87 23.92
CA PHE A 86 -8.50 -17.15 23.29
C PHE A 86 -9.94 -17.57 23.57
N ASP A 87 -10.62 -16.83 24.44
CA ASP A 87 -11.97 -17.11 24.91
C ASP A 87 -12.73 -15.80 25.17
N GLU A 88 -14.05 -15.91 25.22
CA GLU A 88 -14.97 -14.77 25.36
C GLU A 88 -14.81 -14.08 26.73
N ASP A 89 -14.62 -14.83 27.81
CA ASP A 89 -14.47 -14.27 29.15
C ASP A 89 -13.21 -13.38 29.24
N SER A 90 -12.10 -13.84 28.66
CA SER A 90 -10.86 -13.08 28.54
C SER A 90 -11.03 -11.79 27.73
N PHE A 91 -11.83 -11.83 26.65
CA PHE A 91 -12.16 -10.65 25.86
C PHE A 91 -13.04 -9.66 26.64
N LEU A 92 -14.07 -10.14 27.34
CA LEU A 92 -14.93 -9.31 28.19
C LEU A 92 -14.15 -8.66 29.33
N ALA A 93 -13.20 -9.39 29.91
CA ALA A 93 -12.27 -8.84 30.91
C ALA A 93 -11.40 -7.73 30.32
N PHE A 94 -10.92 -7.86 29.08
CA PHE A 94 -10.21 -6.78 28.38
C PHE A 94 -11.11 -5.54 28.18
N ASN A 95 -12.34 -5.73 27.67
CA ASN A 95 -13.29 -4.62 27.50
C ASN A 95 -13.54 -3.89 28.83
N LYS A 96 -13.74 -4.64 29.93
CA LYS A 96 -13.89 -4.06 31.27
C LYS A 96 -12.67 -3.22 31.68
N ARG A 97 -11.45 -3.73 31.50
CA ARG A 97 -10.22 -2.98 31.81
C ARG A 97 -10.11 -1.67 31.03
N VAL A 98 -10.58 -1.64 29.78
CA VAL A 98 -10.57 -0.41 28.98
C VAL A 98 -11.61 0.60 29.51
N GLN A 99 -12.83 0.17 29.79
CA GLN A 99 -13.87 1.04 30.37
C GLN A 99 -13.43 1.63 31.72
N ASP A 100 -12.94 0.79 32.63
CA ASP A 100 -12.49 1.20 33.96
C ASP A 100 -11.37 2.26 33.88
N ARG A 101 -10.45 2.13 32.90
CA ARG A 101 -9.35 3.09 32.69
C ARG A 101 -9.79 4.41 32.06
N LEU A 102 -10.80 4.39 31.19
CA LEU A 102 -11.34 5.60 30.57
C LEU A 102 -12.19 6.42 31.54
N LYS A 103 -12.62 5.84 32.67
CA LYS A 103 -13.49 6.49 33.66
C LYS A 103 -14.77 7.08 33.05
N SER A 104 -15.24 6.46 31.96
CA SER A 104 -16.50 6.81 31.30
C SER A 104 -17.48 5.63 31.37
N THR A 105 -18.76 5.98 31.39
CA THR A 105 -19.87 5.01 31.31
C THR A 105 -20.47 4.95 29.90
N ASP A 106 -19.92 5.73 28.97
CA ASP A 106 -20.35 5.72 27.58
C ASP A 106 -20.07 4.36 26.94
N LYS A 107 -20.94 3.98 25.99
CA LYS A 107 -20.74 2.75 25.22
C LYS A 107 -19.48 2.89 24.37
N LEU A 108 -18.56 1.94 24.51
CA LEU A 108 -17.40 1.82 23.63
C LEU A 108 -17.83 1.29 22.27
N THR A 109 -17.31 1.92 21.21
CA THR A 109 -17.40 1.41 19.85
C THR A 109 -16.07 0.78 19.48
N TRP A 110 -16.11 -0.43 18.94
CA TRP A 110 -14.93 -1.19 18.54
C TRP A 110 -14.85 -1.29 17.02
N CYS A 111 -13.66 -1.05 16.45
CA CYS A 111 -13.35 -1.45 15.07
C CYS A 111 -12.90 -2.91 15.11
N CYS A 112 -13.65 -3.79 14.45
CA CYS A 112 -13.34 -5.22 14.40
C CYS A 112 -12.83 -5.56 13.00
N GLU A 113 -11.58 -6.00 12.90
CA GLU A 113 -10.91 -6.33 11.65
C GLU A 113 -10.52 -7.82 11.64
N LEU A 114 -10.49 -8.42 10.45
CA LEU A 114 -9.97 -9.79 10.31
C LEU A 114 -8.47 -9.79 10.57
N LYS A 115 -8.02 -10.69 11.44
CA LYS A 115 -6.59 -10.92 11.67
C LYS A 115 -6.00 -11.69 10.49
N LEU A 116 -5.44 -10.97 9.53
CA LEU A 116 -4.71 -11.56 8.40
C LEU A 116 -3.45 -12.28 8.91
N ASP A 117 -3.31 -13.56 8.58
CA ASP A 117 -2.14 -14.36 8.96
C ASP A 117 -1.04 -14.23 7.91
N GLY A 118 -0.28 -13.14 8.01
CA GLY A 118 0.77 -12.79 7.08
C GLY A 118 1.91 -12.03 7.73
N LEU A 119 2.65 -11.28 6.91
CA LEU A 119 3.75 -10.46 7.38
C LEU A 119 3.32 -9.00 7.54
N ALA A 120 3.62 -8.42 8.70
CA ALA A 120 3.44 -6.99 8.92
C ALA A 120 4.49 -6.19 8.12
N VAL A 121 4.00 -5.20 7.36
CA VAL A 121 4.81 -4.31 6.54
C VAL A 121 4.47 -2.84 6.84
N SER A 122 5.43 -1.95 6.64
CA SER A 122 5.26 -0.50 6.71
C SER A 122 5.63 0.11 5.37
N ILE A 123 4.79 1.00 4.86
CA ILE A 123 4.97 1.65 3.57
C ILE A 123 4.93 3.17 3.78
N LEU A 124 6.01 3.86 3.40
CA LEU A 124 6.12 5.31 3.47
C LEU A 124 5.74 5.94 2.14
N TYR A 125 4.75 6.84 2.19
CA TYR A 125 4.41 7.73 1.09
C TYR A 125 4.77 9.16 1.44
N GLU A 126 5.49 9.85 0.56
CA GLU A 126 5.75 11.29 0.65
C GLU A 126 5.15 11.97 -0.57
N ASN A 127 4.32 13.00 -0.36
CA ASN A 127 3.59 13.69 -1.43
C ASN A 127 2.82 12.73 -2.37
N GLY A 128 2.26 11.65 -1.81
CA GLY A 128 1.52 10.63 -2.56
C GLY A 128 2.38 9.65 -3.37
N VAL A 129 3.71 9.71 -3.24
CA VAL A 129 4.65 8.81 -3.92
C VAL A 129 5.23 7.82 -2.91
N LEU A 130 5.24 6.53 -3.26
CA LEU A 130 5.88 5.50 -2.45
C LEU A 130 7.40 5.73 -2.44
N VAL A 131 7.97 5.95 -1.24
CA VAL A 131 9.40 6.23 -1.03
C VAL A 131 10.13 5.03 -0.47
N SER A 132 9.51 4.28 0.44
CA SER A 132 10.11 3.08 1.02
C SER A 132 9.05 2.08 1.50
N ALA A 133 9.46 0.81 1.59
CA ALA A 133 8.70 -0.25 2.23
C ALA A 133 9.65 -1.11 3.07
N ALA A 134 9.20 -1.51 4.26
CA ALA A 134 9.97 -2.28 5.22
C ALA A 134 9.12 -3.39 5.84
N THR A 135 9.74 -4.53 6.15
CA THR A 135 9.10 -5.54 6.99
C THR A 135 9.20 -5.09 8.46
N ARG A 136 8.28 -5.56 9.32
CA ARG A 136 8.30 -5.18 10.75
C ARG A 136 9.60 -5.56 11.46
N GLY A 137 10.19 -6.70 11.12
CA GLY A 137 11.27 -7.29 11.92
C GLY A 137 10.83 -7.51 13.37
N ASP A 138 11.66 -7.05 14.32
CA ASP A 138 11.42 -7.04 15.77
C ASP A 138 10.53 -5.87 16.23
N GLY A 139 10.06 -5.02 15.31
CA GLY A 139 9.22 -3.85 15.59
C GLY A 139 10.01 -2.67 16.18
N HIS A 140 11.34 -2.74 16.19
CA HIS A 140 12.24 -1.72 16.70
C HIS A 140 13.40 -1.51 15.74
N ASP A 141 13.68 -0.26 15.39
CA ASP A 141 14.96 0.08 14.78
C ASP A 141 15.60 1.24 15.55
N ARG A 142 16.86 1.01 15.95
CA ARG A 142 17.74 2.05 16.52
C ARG A 142 18.19 3.02 15.43
#